data_AF-A0A366X1U1-F1
#
_entry.id   AF-A0A366X1U1-F1
#
_cell.length_a   1.000
_cell.length_b   1.000
_cell.length_c   1.000
_cell.angle_alpha   90.00
_cell.angle_beta   90.00
_cell.angle_gamma   90.00
#
_symmetry.space_group_name_H-M   'P 1'
#
loop_
_entity.id
_entity.type
_entity.pdbx_description
1 polymer ?
#
loop_
_entity_poly.entity_id
_entity_poly.type
_entity_poly.pdbx_seq_one_letter_code
_entity_poly.pdbx_strand_id
1 'polypeptide(L)' 'MTNSRLRIAGIIVLVLAGLSWLAETTFYGGIDPNAVLQESFFLPLTFILAAIGIVLLGISLVLKPRP' A
#
# COMPACT_ATOMS: atom_id res chain seq x y z
N MET A 1 -15.95 17.79 -6.28
CA MET A 1 -15.32 17.11 -7.44
C MET A 1 -14.02 16.35 -7.08
N THR A 2 -13.66 16.24 -5.79
CA THR A 2 -12.34 15.75 -5.30
C THR A 2 -12.34 14.30 -4.78
N ASN A 3 -13.46 13.80 -4.25
CA ASN A 3 -13.54 12.47 -3.62
C ASN A 3 -13.27 11.29 -4.57
N SER A 4 -13.68 11.37 -5.83
CA SER A 4 -13.46 10.28 -6.80
C SER A 4 -11.99 10.11 -7.16
N ARG A 5 -11.26 11.22 -7.37
CA ARG A 5 -9.82 11.20 -7.66
C ARG A 5 -9.01 10.66 -6.48
N LEU A 6 -9.38 11.04 -5.26
CA LEU A 6 -8.72 10.56 -4.04
C LEU A 6 -8.92 9.05 -3.82
N ARG A 7 -10.14 8.54 -4.09
CA ARG A 7 -10.44 7.10 -4.10
C ARG A 7 -9.61 6.34 -5.13
N ILE A 8 -9.59 6.83 -6.37
CA ILE A 8 -8.83 6.19 -7.45
C ILE A 8 -7.33 6.17 -7.10
N ALA A 9 -6.79 7.28 -6.60
CA ALA A 9 -5.40 7.34 -6.15
C ALA A 9 -5.12 6.34 -5.02
N GLY A 10 -6.00 6.25 -4.01
CA GLY A 10 -5.87 5.27 -2.93
C GLY A 10 -5.88 3.83 -3.43
N ILE A 11 -6.77 3.49 -4.37
CA ILE A 11 -6.83 2.16 -4.99
C ILE A 11 -5.54 1.85 -5.76
N ILE A 12 -5.07 2.78 -6.59
CA ILE A 12 -3.82 2.59 -7.36
C ILE A 12 -2.64 2.35 -6.43
N VAL A 13 -2.53 3.14 -5.35
CA VAL A 13 -1.45 2.99 -4.37
C VAL A 13 -1.53 1.63 -3.66
N LEU A 14 -2.73 1.13 -3.33
CA LEU A 14 -2.89 -0.22 -2.77
C LEU A 14 -2.54 -1.33 -3.76
N VAL A 15 -2.84 -1.16 -5.04
CA VAL A 15 -2.41 -2.10 -6.09
C VAL A 15 -0.88 -2.14 -6.17
N LEU A 16 -0.21 -0.98 -6.14
CA LEU A 16 1.26 -0.91 -6.12
C LEU A 16 1.86 -1.55 -4.85
N ALA A 17 1.21 -1.40 -3.69
CA ALA A 17 1.60 -2.11 -2.47
C ALA A 17 1.50 -3.63 -2.67
N GLY A 18 0.40 -4.12 -3.23
CA GLY A 18 0.21 -5.54 -3.53
C GLY A 18 1.23 -6.09 -4.52
N LEU A 19 1.58 -5.32 -5.56
CA LEU A 19 2.63 -5.69 -6.52
C LEU A 19 4.01 -5.70 -5.88
N SER A 20 4.30 -4.78 -4.97
CA SER A 20 5.55 -4.75 -4.21
C SER A 20 5.66 -5.98 -3.30
N TRP A 21 4.56 -6.35 -2.64
CA TRP A 21 4.50 -7.57 -1.82
C TRP A 21 4.68 -8.83 -2.67
N LEU A 22 4.02 -8.88 -3.83
CA LEU A 22 4.17 -9.99 -4.76
C LEU A 22 5.63 -10.12 -5.21
N ALA A 23 6.27 -9.01 -5.61
CA ALA A 23 7.68 -8.99 -5.98
C ALA A 23 8.59 -9.49 -4.84
N GLU A 24 8.35 -9.03 -3.61
CA GLU A 24 9.07 -9.51 -2.43
C GLU A 24 8.98 -11.03 -2.28
N THR A 25 7.76 -11.56 -2.32
CA THR A 25 7.52 -13.01 -2.14
C THR A 25 8.06 -13.84 -3.31
N THR A 26 8.01 -13.35 -4.55
CA THR A 26 8.46 -14.09 -5.73
C THR A 26 9.97 -14.06 -5.93
N PHE A 27 10.63 -12.94 -5.63
CA PHE A 27 12.06 -12.75 -5.92
C PHE A 27 12.96 -12.89 -4.69
N TYR A 28 12.46 -12.59 -3.48
CA TYR A 28 13.25 -12.53 -2.25
C TYR A 28 12.77 -13.49 -1.17
N GLY A 29 11.65 -14.20 -1.36
CA GLY A 29 11.15 -15.18 -0.40
C GLY A 29 10.67 -14.60 0.94
N GLY A 30 10.77 -13.27 1.13
CA GLY A 30 10.29 -12.55 2.31
C GLY A 30 11.24 -12.63 3.50
N ILE A 31 10.65 -12.78 4.70
CA ILE A 31 11.38 -12.81 5.97
C ILE A 31 11.89 -14.23 6.19
N ASP A 32 13.21 -14.38 6.31
CA ASP A 32 13.86 -15.66 6.60
C ASP A 32 13.42 -16.20 7.98
N PRO A 33 13.45 -17.53 8.23
CA PRO A 33 13.13 -18.11 9.53
C PRO A 33 13.91 -17.50 10.72
N ASN A 34 15.07 -16.91 10.45
CA ASN A 34 15.88 -16.20 11.46
C ASN A 34 15.42 -14.75 11.70
N ALA A 35 14.24 -14.36 11.18
CA ALA A 35 13.70 -13.00 11.19
C ALA A 35 14.62 -11.96 10.51
N VAL A 36 15.56 -12.41 9.69
CA VAL A 36 16.42 -11.53 8.91
C VAL A 36 15.67 -11.18 7.63
N LEU A 37 15.42 -9.89 7.44
CA LEU A 37 14.91 -9.37 6.18
C LEU A 37 16.02 -9.50 5.15
N GLN A 38 15.76 -10.19 4.03
CA GLN A 38 16.68 -10.14 2.90
C GLN A 38 16.83 -8.69 2.42
N GLU A 39 17.98 -8.32 1.86
CA GLU A 39 18.26 -6.97 1.37
C GLU A 39 17.36 -6.63 0.17
N SER A 40 16.13 -6.23 0.46
CA SER A 40 15.08 -5.88 -0.48
C SER A 40 14.36 -4.62 0.00
N PHE A 41 14.15 -3.69 -0.93
CA PHE A 41 13.34 -2.50 -0.68
C PHE A 41 11.83 -2.76 -0.85
N PHE A 42 11.42 -3.92 -1.37
CA PHE A 42 10.02 -4.19 -1.70
C PHE A 42 9.14 -4.37 -0.45
N LEU A 43 9.65 -5.02 0.60
CA LEU A 43 8.89 -5.20 1.85
C LEU A 43 8.65 -3.86 2.58
N PRO A 44 9.67 -3.01 2.82
CA PRO A 44 9.44 -1.67 3.38
C PRO A 44 8.51 -0.81 2.51
N LEU A 45 8.68 -0.86 1.18
CA LEU A 45 7.86 -0.09 0.25
C LEU A 45 6.39 -0.54 0.26
N THR A 46 6.14 -1.84 0.37
CA THR A 46 4.79 -2.41 0.54
C THR A 46 4.07 -1.76 1.72
N PHE A 47 4.70 -1.68 2.88
CA PHE A 47 4.09 -1.10 4.07
C PHE A 47 3.80 0.39 3.91
N ILE A 48 4.75 1.16 3.37
CA ILE A 48 4.57 2.60 3.14
C ILE A 48 3.42 2.85 2.18
N LEU A 49 3.39 2.14 1.05
CA LEU A 49 2.33 2.26 0.05
C LEU A 49 0.98 1.82 0.63
N ALA A 50 0.94 0.70 1.35
CA ALA A 50 -0.29 0.23 2.00
C ALA A 50 -0.84 1.27 2.98
N ALA A 51 0.01 1.83 3.84
CA ALA A 51 -0.38 2.88 4.79
C ALA A 51 -0.94 4.12 4.08
N ILE A 52 -0.26 4.61 3.04
CA ILE A 52 -0.73 5.76 2.25
C ILE A 52 -2.07 5.45 1.59
N GLY A 53 -2.22 4.28 0.96
CA GLY A 53 -3.45 3.87 0.31
C GLY A 53 -4.63 3.80 1.27
N ILE A 54 -4.44 3.20 2.45
CA ILE A 54 -5.45 3.14 3.51
C ILE A 54 -5.84 4.54 3.99
N VAL A 55 -4.86 5.41 4.24
CA VAL A 55 -5.11 6.79 4.68
C VAL A 55 -5.89 7.57 3.62
N LEU A 56 -5.53 7.46 2.34
CA LEU A 56 -6.24 8.13 1.24
C LEU A 56 -7.71 7.67 1.13
N LEU A 57 -7.96 6.36 1.27
CA LEU A 57 -9.31 5.83 1.26
C LEU A 57 -10.11 6.24 2.50
N GLY A 58 -9.49 6.22 3.68
CA GLY A 58 -10.08 6.66 4.94
C GLY A 58 -10.48 8.14 4.88
N ILE A 59 -9.57 8.99 4.41
CA ILE A 59 -9.84 10.42 4.19
C ILE A 59 -10.99 10.59 3.20
N SER A 60 -11.02 9.85 2.09
CA SER A 60 -12.13 9.94 1.13
C SER A 60 -13.47 9.47 1.71
N LEU A 61 -13.47 8.56 2.68
CA LEU A 61 -14.68 8.09 3.35
C LEU A 61 -15.20 9.14 4.36
N VAL A 62 -14.29 9.72 5.14
CA VAL A 62 -14.61 10.67 6.23
C VAL A 62 -14.93 12.06 5.69
N LEU A 63 -14.24 12.54 4.66
CA LEU A 63 -14.51 13.84 4.01
C LEU A 63 -15.74 13.80 3.09
N LYS A 64 -16.63 12.80 3.19
CA LYS A 64 -17.94 12.90 2.54
C LYS A 64 -18.67 14.10 3.18
N PRO A 65 -18.98 15.17 2.42
CA PRO A 65 -19.76 16.27 2.97
C PRO A 65 -21.09 15.69 3.46
N ARG A 66 -21.34 15.74 4.76
CA ARG A 66 -22.70 15.53 5.29
C ARG A 66 -23.55 16.72 4.81
N PRO A 67 -24.78 16.47 4.33
CA PRO A 67 -25.68 17.51 3.84
C PRO A 67 -26.02 18.54 4.93
#